data_AF-A0A8X7NAT3-F1
#
_entry.id   AF-A0A8X7NAT3-F1
#
_cell.length_a   1.000
_cell.length_b   1.000
_cell.length_c   1.000
_cell.angle_alpha   90.00
_cell.angle_beta   90.00
_cell.angle_gamma   90.00
#
_symmetry.space_group_name_H-M   'P 1'
#
loop_
_entity.id
_entity.type
_entity.pdbx_description
1 polymer ?
#
loop_
_entity_poly.entity_id
_entity_poly.type
_entity_poly.pdbx_seq_one_letter_code
_entity_poly.pdbx_strand_id
1 'polypeptide(L)'
;MATFSKSTFDAASYLAFRPSYPRWLYDEVLTFHRNGLTSTSAGSSSPSTTPAPGPTRNNSIPQFRSAWDLGCGPGISSLPLLPHFSSVKGLEPSANMVSNALRLTSSTPSSLEVLPQALRSHFVDNQKLGRIAYVQGNAEELDQHCPPQSVDLIIAAQAAHWFTYDRLWPSLSRAIAPGGTLAFWCYAEFGLPDFPTHLTAPLISAFMTDPERMGNEAKQMIEDGQITNVGAYFEKPGRTILERGLVDVPWPWQLNKKDDPALERWDQTSATRTMYSVSSPNPEWPPINNASQAAGRVMDLVVTWEGLERYLRTASAVNNFLHQHPNDAAQHGGRDVVHRFVDRLKERIPRDTEKLRLQWPLSLMMIKAR
;
A
#
# COMPACT_ATOMS: atom_id res chain seq x y z
N MET A 1 -8.94 -8.03 10.03
CA MET A 1 -8.74 -6.60 10.42
C MET A 1 -9.46 -6.22 11.71
N ALA A 2 -9.26 -6.96 12.81
CA ALA A 2 -9.90 -6.58 14.07
C ALA A 2 -9.21 -5.37 14.75
N THR A 3 -7.88 -5.25 14.64
CA THR A 3 -7.10 -4.22 15.38
C THR A 3 -7.41 -2.79 14.93
N PHE A 4 -7.44 -2.51 13.62
CA PHE A 4 -7.66 -1.16 13.07
C PHE A 4 -9.12 -0.67 13.19
N SER A 5 -10.04 -1.59 13.47
CA SER A 5 -11.45 -1.30 13.73
C SER A 5 -11.75 -1.03 15.21
N LYS A 6 -10.76 -1.20 16.10
CA LYS A 6 -10.91 -0.83 17.52
C LYS A 6 -11.05 0.69 17.64
N SER A 7 -11.98 1.15 18.46
CA SER A 7 -12.16 2.58 18.77
C SER A 7 -10.92 3.21 19.41
N THR A 8 -10.09 2.40 20.08
CA THR A 8 -8.85 2.82 20.72
C THR A 8 -7.65 2.89 19.76
N PHE A 9 -7.82 2.51 18.49
CA PHE A 9 -6.75 2.60 17.51
C PHE A 9 -6.49 4.06 17.12
N ASP A 10 -5.23 4.49 17.20
CA ASP A 10 -4.84 5.87 16.90
C ASP A 10 -4.67 6.10 15.40
N ALA A 11 -5.78 6.45 14.74
CA ALA A 11 -5.81 6.76 13.31
C ALA A 11 -4.98 8.01 12.95
N ALA A 12 -4.88 8.99 13.86
CA ALA A 12 -4.12 10.21 13.63
C ALA A 12 -2.61 9.92 13.62
N SER A 13 -2.13 9.11 14.58
CA SER A 13 -0.74 8.64 14.60
C SER A 13 -0.43 7.76 13.39
N TYR A 14 -1.35 6.88 12.98
CA TYR A 14 -1.20 6.11 11.74
C TYR A 14 -0.97 7.03 10.54
N LEU A 15 -1.79 8.07 10.38
CA LEU A 15 -1.66 9.03 9.29
C LEU A 15 -0.34 9.81 9.34
N ALA A 16 0.12 10.18 10.53
CA ALA A 16 1.32 11.01 10.72
C ALA A 16 2.64 10.26 10.47
N PHE A 17 2.70 8.96 10.78
CA PHE A 17 3.96 8.21 10.79
C PHE A 17 4.05 7.07 9.78
N ARG A 18 2.97 6.70 9.10
CA ARG A 18 3.05 5.72 8.02
C ARG A 18 3.62 6.33 6.75
N PRO A 19 4.47 5.58 6.01
CA PRO A 19 4.97 6.06 4.74
C PRO A 19 3.83 6.21 3.74
N SER A 20 3.85 7.30 2.97
CA SER A 20 3.01 7.45 1.80
C SER A 20 3.63 6.74 0.60
N TYR A 21 2.82 6.42 -0.40
CA TYR A 21 3.32 5.77 -1.61
C TYR A 21 4.00 6.79 -2.54
N PRO A 22 5.12 6.41 -3.19
CA PRO A 22 5.87 7.30 -4.05
C PRO A 22 5.14 7.58 -5.37
N ARG A 23 5.40 8.73 -5.98
CA ARG A 23 4.75 9.17 -7.22
C ARG A 23 4.91 8.17 -8.38
N TRP A 24 6.09 7.56 -8.51
CA TRP A 24 6.35 6.59 -9.58
C TRP A 24 5.38 5.40 -9.57
N LEU A 25 4.89 5.00 -8.39
CA LEU A 25 3.95 3.88 -8.26
C LEU A 25 2.61 4.23 -8.88
N TYR A 26 2.10 5.43 -8.60
CA TYR A 26 0.87 5.92 -9.24
C TYR A 26 1.07 6.14 -10.73
N ASP A 27 2.21 6.70 -11.16
CA ASP A 27 2.51 6.87 -12.57
C ASP A 27 2.51 5.52 -13.31
N GLU A 28 3.02 4.46 -12.69
CA GLU A 28 2.98 3.10 -13.23
C GLU A 28 1.55 2.55 -13.33
N VAL A 29 0.75 2.64 -12.25
CA VAL A 29 -0.66 2.21 -12.25
C VAL A 29 -1.48 2.98 -13.29
N LEU A 30 -1.31 4.30 -13.36
CA LEU A 30 -2.01 5.16 -14.31
C LEU A 30 -1.58 4.89 -15.76
N THR A 31 -0.30 4.57 -15.99
CA THR A 31 0.20 4.19 -17.31
C THR A 31 -0.39 2.84 -17.73
N PHE A 32 -0.38 1.85 -16.85
CA PHE A 32 -1.03 0.57 -17.07
C PHE A 32 -2.53 0.74 -17.37
N HIS A 33 -3.21 1.63 -16.62
CA HIS A 33 -4.61 1.95 -16.84
C HIS A 33 -4.86 2.56 -18.23
N ARG A 34 -4.06 3.56 -18.66
CA ARG A 34 -4.17 4.22 -19.98
C ARG A 34 -3.96 3.28 -21.16
N ASN A 35 -2.97 2.40 -21.08
CA ASN A 35 -2.51 1.59 -22.23
C ASN A 35 -3.53 0.57 -22.75
N GLY A 36 -4.66 0.36 -22.07
CA GLY A 36 -5.76 -0.49 -22.56
C GLY A 36 -6.94 0.25 -23.17
N LEU A 37 -6.94 1.59 -23.20
CA LEU A 37 -8.06 2.38 -23.75
C LEU A 37 -7.96 2.63 -25.26
N THR A 38 -6.91 2.15 -25.92
CA THR A 38 -6.62 2.43 -27.34
C THR A 38 -7.16 1.37 -28.32
N SER A 39 -7.84 0.30 -27.86
CA SER A 39 -8.33 -0.75 -28.78
C SER A 39 -9.77 -0.60 -29.25
N THR A 40 -10.49 0.47 -28.90
CA THR A 40 -11.89 0.68 -29.31
C THR A 40 -12.13 2.01 -30.01
N SER A 41 -11.34 2.32 -31.04
CA SER A 41 -11.73 3.23 -32.13
C SER A 41 -10.71 3.19 -33.26
N ALA A 42 -10.71 2.11 -34.05
CA ALA A 42 -10.07 2.10 -35.37
C ALA A 42 -11.13 1.83 -36.44
N GLY A 43 -11.99 2.83 -36.65
CA GLY A 43 -12.63 3.03 -37.95
C GLY A 43 -11.55 3.46 -38.94
N SER A 44 -11.49 2.75 -40.06
CA SER A 44 -10.50 2.94 -41.12
C SER A 44 -10.48 4.36 -41.70
N SER A 45 -9.29 4.97 -41.74
CA SER A 45 -8.93 5.90 -42.82
C SER A 45 -7.40 6.05 -42.92
N SER A 46 -6.89 5.82 -44.12
CA SER A 46 -5.50 5.82 -44.57
C SER A 46 -4.68 7.09 -44.24
N PRO A 47 -3.34 7.03 -44.26
CA PRO A 47 -2.49 8.15 -43.86
C PRO A 47 -2.29 9.15 -45.00
N SER A 48 -2.68 10.41 -44.79
CA SER A 48 -2.29 11.54 -45.65
C SER A 48 -1.17 12.35 -44.99
N THR A 49 -0.07 12.49 -45.72
CA THR A 49 1.12 13.27 -45.39
C THR A 49 0.86 14.78 -45.57
N THR A 50 0.90 15.55 -44.48
CA THR A 50 1.23 16.99 -44.50
C THR A 50 1.61 17.45 -43.08
N PRO A 51 2.69 18.23 -42.90
CA PRO A 51 3.06 18.75 -41.58
C PRO A 51 2.35 20.09 -41.32
N ALA A 52 1.68 20.21 -40.18
CA ALA A 52 1.07 21.45 -39.71
C ALA A 52 1.23 21.56 -38.16
N PRO A 53 1.08 22.76 -37.58
CA PRO A 53 2.10 23.51 -36.84
C PRO A 53 2.19 23.16 -35.35
N GLY A 54 3.23 23.70 -34.69
CA GLY A 54 3.70 23.38 -33.34
C GLY A 54 2.70 23.51 -32.16
N PRO A 55 3.13 23.09 -30.96
CA PRO A 55 2.23 22.68 -29.88
C PRO A 55 1.58 23.88 -29.19
N THR A 56 0.28 24.05 -29.40
CA THR A 56 -0.56 24.83 -28.49
C THR A 56 -0.74 24.04 -27.20
N ARG A 57 -0.10 24.49 -26.12
CA ARG A 57 -0.27 23.94 -24.77
C ARG A 57 -1.66 24.28 -24.24
N ASN A 58 -2.62 23.38 -24.46
CA ASN A 58 -3.83 23.26 -23.65
C ASN A 58 -4.17 21.77 -23.49
N ASN A 59 -3.28 21.03 -22.83
CA ASN A 59 -3.47 19.63 -22.50
C ASN A 59 -4.23 19.49 -21.17
N SER A 60 -5.55 19.71 -21.18
CA SER A 60 -6.39 19.10 -20.15
C SER A 60 -6.49 17.61 -20.51
N ILE A 61 -5.58 16.79 -19.98
CA ILE A 61 -5.75 15.33 -20.01
C ILE A 61 -7.15 15.05 -19.42
N PRO A 62 -8.06 14.38 -20.14
CA PRO A 62 -9.38 14.09 -19.59
C PRO A 62 -9.21 13.29 -18.29
N GLN A 63 -9.81 13.78 -17.19
CA GLN A 63 -9.89 12.99 -15.97
C GLN A 63 -10.72 11.74 -16.25
N PHE A 64 -10.26 10.59 -15.78
CA PHE A 64 -11.07 9.38 -15.71
C PHE A 64 -12.30 9.64 -14.82
N ARG A 65 -13.33 8.80 -14.90
CA ARG A 65 -14.61 9.08 -14.23
C ARG A 65 -14.56 8.69 -12.76
N SER A 66 -14.20 7.44 -12.46
CA SER A 66 -14.33 6.89 -11.11
C SER A 66 -13.18 6.00 -10.71
N ALA A 67 -12.58 6.28 -9.54
CA ALA A 67 -11.68 5.36 -8.85
C ALA A 67 -12.21 4.97 -7.46
N TRP A 68 -11.95 3.72 -7.07
CA TRP A 68 -12.25 3.19 -5.74
C TRP A 68 -11.00 2.66 -5.05
N ASP A 69 -10.84 2.98 -3.76
CA ASP A 69 -9.74 2.54 -2.91
C ASP A 69 -10.27 1.65 -1.78
N LEU A 70 -9.90 0.37 -1.79
CA LEU A 70 -10.42 -0.65 -0.88
C LEU A 70 -9.51 -0.80 0.34
N GLY A 71 -10.09 -0.72 1.53
CA GLY A 71 -9.32 -0.63 2.78
C GLY A 71 -8.49 0.66 2.82
N CYS A 72 -9.10 1.78 2.45
CA CYS A 72 -8.40 3.05 2.23
C CYS A 72 -7.82 3.68 3.50
N GLY A 73 -8.18 3.17 4.70
CA GLY A 73 -7.77 3.74 5.97
C GLY A 73 -8.13 5.24 6.07
N PRO A 74 -7.21 6.11 6.51
CA PRO A 74 -7.44 7.55 6.55
C PRO A 74 -7.18 8.25 5.19
N GLY A 75 -7.15 7.50 4.08
CA GLY A 75 -7.16 8.08 2.73
C GLY A 75 -5.81 8.38 2.10
N ILE A 76 -4.70 7.90 2.67
CA ILE A 76 -3.32 8.11 2.16
C ILE A 76 -3.19 7.72 0.68
N SER A 77 -3.78 6.58 0.29
CA SER A 77 -3.75 6.07 -1.08
C SER A 77 -4.79 6.68 -2.02
N SER A 78 -5.85 7.27 -1.46
CA SER A 78 -6.96 7.82 -2.24
C SER A 78 -6.64 9.21 -2.80
N LEU A 79 -5.99 10.06 -2.00
CA LEU A 79 -5.72 11.46 -2.38
C LEU A 79 -4.91 11.63 -3.66
N PRO A 80 -3.83 10.86 -3.90
CA PRO A 80 -3.05 10.97 -5.13
C PRO A 80 -3.82 10.66 -6.42
N LEU A 81 -5.03 10.10 -6.33
CA LEU A 81 -5.89 9.86 -7.49
C LEU A 81 -6.74 11.07 -7.89
N LEU A 82 -6.93 12.06 -7.00
CA LEU A 82 -7.78 13.24 -7.27
C LEU A 82 -7.35 14.09 -8.47
N PRO A 83 -6.06 14.24 -8.78
CA PRO A 83 -5.61 14.84 -10.03
C PRO A 83 -6.14 14.15 -11.29
N HIS A 84 -6.42 12.85 -11.23
CA HIS A 84 -6.61 11.97 -12.39
C HIS A 84 -8.06 11.50 -12.58
N PHE A 85 -8.87 11.51 -11.52
CA PHE A 85 -10.25 11.01 -11.54
C PHE A 85 -11.24 12.07 -11.08
N SER A 86 -12.39 12.16 -11.74
CA SER A 86 -13.47 13.09 -11.40
C SER A 86 -14.13 12.76 -10.05
N SER A 87 -14.14 11.47 -9.69
CA SER A 87 -14.64 10.94 -8.42
C SER A 87 -13.69 9.88 -7.89
N VAL A 88 -13.22 10.05 -6.66
CA VAL A 88 -12.45 9.07 -5.91
C VAL A 88 -13.24 8.69 -4.66
N LYS A 89 -13.42 7.40 -4.41
CA LYS A 89 -14.11 6.90 -3.24
C LYS A 89 -13.25 5.91 -2.48
N GLY A 90 -13.13 6.08 -1.17
CA GLY A 90 -12.51 5.10 -0.28
C GLY A 90 -13.58 4.23 0.39
N LEU A 91 -13.36 2.92 0.44
CA LEU A 91 -14.18 1.97 1.18
C LEU A 91 -13.35 1.42 2.34
N GLU A 92 -13.83 1.55 3.57
CA GLU A 92 -13.07 1.20 4.77
C GLU A 92 -14.00 0.66 5.87
N PRO A 93 -13.76 -0.55 6.42
CA PRO A 93 -14.65 -1.12 7.44
C PRO A 93 -14.63 -0.33 8.76
N SER A 94 -13.50 0.31 9.11
CA SER A 94 -13.35 1.06 10.36
C SER A 94 -13.99 2.45 10.27
N ALA A 95 -15.08 2.65 11.01
CA ALA A 95 -15.70 3.98 11.17
C ALA A 95 -14.71 5.04 11.68
N ASN A 96 -13.79 4.64 12.57
CA ASN A 96 -12.76 5.53 13.12
C ASN A 96 -11.75 5.98 12.04
N MET A 97 -11.37 5.09 11.12
CA MET A 97 -10.52 5.47 9.99
C MET A 97 -11.25 6.42 9.03
N VAL A 98 -12.52 6.13 8.72
CA VAL A 98 -13.37 6.99 7.86
C VAL A 98 -13.57 8.39 8.46
N SER A 99 -13.79 8.50 9.77
CA SER A 99 -13.94 9.81 10.42
C SER A 99 -12.65 10.63 10.33
N ASN A 100 -11.50 9.99 10.51
CA ASN A 100 -10.17 10.61 10.45
C ASN A 100 -9.60 10.73 9.03
N ALA A 101 -10.35 10.32 8.00
CA ALA A 101 -9.86 10.34 6.64
C ALA A 101 -9.61 11.78 6.13
N LEU A 102 -8.46 11.96 5.49
CA LEU A 102 -8.04 13.23 4.90
C LEU A 102 -8.98 13.65 3.78
N ARG A 103 -9.41 14.91 3.77
CA ARG A 103 -10.33 15.45 2.75
C ARG A 103 -9.70 16.66 2.08
N LEU A 104 -9.79 16.70 0.75
CA LEU A 104 -9.48 17.87 -0.05
C LEU A 104 -10.74 18.32 -0.79
N THR A 105 -11.03 19.61 -0.72
CA THR A 105 -12.09 20.25 -1.50
C THR A 105 -11.45 21.11 -2.58
N SER A 106 -12.04 21.15 -3.76
CA SER A 106 -11.58 21.92 -4.92
C SER A 106 -11.57 23.46 -4.73
N SER A 107 -11.86 23.95 -3.53
CA SER A 107 -12.17 25.36 -3.23
C SER A 107 -11.07 26.10 -2.45
N THR A 108 -9.98 25.46 -2.05
CA THR A 108 -9.00 26.06 -1.13
C THR A 108 -7.56 25.84 -1.56
N PRO A 109 -6.85 26.88 -2.01
CA PRO A 109 -5.39 26.84 -2.19
C PRO A 109 -4.63 26.44 -0.90
N SER A 110 -5.23 26.70 0.28
CA SER A 110 -4.67 26.37 1.61
C SER A 110 -4.83 24.91 2.05
N SER A 111 -5.59 24.06 1.34
CA SER A 111 -5.83 22.68 1.79
C SER A 111 -4.65 21.72 1.53
N LEU A 112 -3.65 22.11 0.72
CA LEU A 112 -2.46 21.27 0.52
C LEU A 112 -1.45 21.40 1.68
N GLU A 113 -1.44 22.54 2.38
CA GLU A 113 -0.55 22.77 3.53
C GLU A 113 -0.90 21.87 4.72
N VAL A 114 -2.15 21.42 4.85
CA VAL A 114 -2.53 20.48 5.92
C VAL A 114 -2.14 19.04 5.60
N LEU A 115 -1.73 18.73 4.36
CA LEU A 115 -1.30 17.39 4.00
C LEU A 115 0.13 17.11 4.49
N PRO A 116 0.43 15.86 4.88
CA PRO A 116 1.79 15.38 5.01
C PRO A 116 2.64 15.69 3.78
N GLN A 117 3.90 16.09 3.98
CA GLN A 117 4.82 16.50 2.90
C GLN A 117 4.92 15.47 1.77
N ALA A 118 4.91 14.17 2.11
CA ALA A 118 4.97 13.10 1.11
C ALA A 118 3.75 13.09 0.17
N LEU A 119 2.56 13.45 0.66
CA LEU A 119 1.36 13.52 -0.14
C LEU A 119 1.32 14.77 -1.04
N ARG A 120 1.90 15.88 -0.60
CA ARG A 120 1.98 17.12 -1.40
C ARG A 120 2.68 16.91 -2.74
N SER A 121 3.64 15.98 -2.80
CA SER A 121 4.40 15.68 -4.03
C SER A 121 3.55 15.16 -5.20
N HIS A 122 2.31 14.71 -4.94
CA HIS A 122 1.35 14.24 -5.96
C HIS A 122 0.51 15.37 -6.58
N PHE A 123 0.60 16.58 -6.04
CA PHE A 123 -0.19 17.72 -6.47
C PHE A 123 0.70 18.77 -7.13
N VAL A 124 0.14 19.46 -8.12
CA VAL A 124 0.74 20.67 -8.68
C VAL A 124 -0.18 21.86 -8.42
N ASP A 125 0.40 23.05 -8.29
CA ASP A 125 -0.36 24.26 -7.96
C ASP A 125 -1.48 24.53 -8.98
N ASN A 126 -2.64 24.94 -8.46
CA ASN A 126 -3.84 25.24 -9.24
C ASN A 126 -4.38 24.08 -10.10
N GLN A 127 -3.99 22.83 -9.81
CA GLN A 127 -4.56 21.67 -10.49
C GLN A 127 -6.03 21.48 -10.12
N LYS A 128 -6.88 21.26 -11.13
CA LYS A 128 -8.26 20.83 -10.90
C LYS A 128 -8.28 19.44 -10.26
N LEU A 129 -8.87 19.34 -9.09
CA LEU A 129 -9.04 18.08 -8.37
C LEU A 129 -10.46 17.52 -8.55
N GLY A 130 -10.55 16.19 -8.57
CA GLY A 130 -11.81 15.47 -8.45
C GLY A 130 -12.43 15.59 -7.05
N ARG A 131 -13.57 14.92 -6.86
CA ARG A 131 -14.24 14.83 -5.57
C ARG A 131 -13.80 13.58 -4.82
N ILE A 132 -13.57 13.72 -3.51
CA ILE A 132 -13.29 12.60 -2.62
C ILE A 132 -14.48 12.30 -1.71
N ALA A 133 -14.76 11.03 -1.49
CA ALA A 133 -15.69 10.58 -0.46
C ALA A 133 -15.19 9.28 0.19
N TYR A 134 -15.57 9.07 1.44
CA TYR A 134 -15.23 7.86 2.19
C TYR A 134 -16.51 7.20 2.66
N VAL A 135 -16.61 5.90 2.47
CA VAL A 135 -17.78 5.08 2.81
C VAL A 135 -17.33 4.01 3.78
N GLN A 136 -18.08 3.83 4.87
CA GLN A 136 -17.87 2.69 5.72
C GLN A 136 -18.44 1.44 5.04
N GLY A 137 -17.60 0.42 4.84
CA GLY A 137 -18.02 -0.85 4.23
C GLY A 137 -16.86 -1.78 3.97
N ASN A 138 -17.16 -3.05 3.66
CA ASN A 138 -16.14 -4.06 3.38
C ASN A 138 -15.76 -4.05 1.89
N ALA A 139 -14.52 -4.39 1.58
CA ALA A 139 -14.04 -4.45 0.19
C ALA A 139 -14.86 -5.44 -0.66
N GLU A 140 -15.33 -6.51 -0.03
CA GLU A 140 -16.15 -7.58 -0.61
C GLU A 140 -17.58 -7.14 -1.01
N GLU A 141 -17.94 -5.89 -0.73
CA GLU A 141 -19.28 -5.31 -0.93
C GLU A 141 -19.25 -4.10 -1.87
N LEU A 142 -18.14 -3.88 -2.60
CA LEU A 142 -17.96 -2.74 -3.52
C LEU A 142 -19.14 -2.56 -4.49
N ASP A 143 -19.62 -3.65 -5.09
CA ASP A 143 -20.75 -3.67 -6.04
C ASP A 143 -22.09 -3.18 -5.46
N GLN A 144 -22.20 -3.06 -4.13
CA GLN A 144 -23.36 -2.47 -3.47
C GLN A 144 -23.26 -0.94 -3.34
N HIS A 145 -22.07 -0.38 -3.56
CA HIS A 145 -21.79 1.04 -3.37
C HIS A 145 -21.58 1.82 -4.69
N CYS A 146 -21.63 1.12 -5.83
CA CYS A 146 -21.55 1.72 -7.16
C CYS A 146 -22.49 1.03 -8.15
N PRO A 147 -22.93 1.74 -9.22
CA PRO A 147 -23.61 1.08 -10.32
C PRO A 147 -22.74 -0.03 -10.95
N PRO A 148 -23.33 -1.07 -11.52
CA PRO A 148 -22.58 -2.10 -12.24
C PRO A 148 -21.69 -1.49 -13.33
N GLN A 149 -20.48 -2.03 -13.49
CA GLN A 149 -19.55 -1.65 -14.56
C GLN A 149 -19.27 -0.15 -14.67
N SER A 150 -19.17 0.54 -13.53
CA SER A 150 -19.01 1.99 -13.46
C SER A 150 -17.65 2.46 -12.93
N VAL A 151 -16.82 1.54 -12.44
CA VAL A 151 -15.53 1.86 -11.83
C VAL A 151 -14.41 1.71 -12.85
N ASP A 152 -13.67 2.78 -13.12
CA ASP A 152 -12.57 2.75 -14.09
C ASP A 152 -11.28 2.20 -13.44
N LEU A 153 -11.01 2.54 -12.18
CA LEU A 153 -9.85 2.05 -11.42
C LEU A 153 -10.26 1.57 -10.02
N ILE A 154 -9.82 0.37 -9.65
CA ILE A 154 -9.92 -0.14 -8.29
C ILE A 154 -8.50 -0.33 -7.75
N ILE A 155 -8.20 0.25 -6.59
CA ILE A 155 -6.95 0.06 -5.88
C ILE A 155 -7.16 -0.60 -4.52
N ALA A 156 -6.13 -1.27 -4.02
CA ALA A 156 -6.03 -1.61 -2.60
C ALA A 156 -4.57 -1.47 -2.18
N ALA A 157 -4.32 -0.53 -1.28
CA ALA A 157 -2.97 -0.13 -0.87
C ALA A 157 -2.70 -0.57 0.56
N GLN A 158 -1.86 -1.58 0.75
CA GLN A 158 -1.61 -2.20 2.06
C GLN A 158 -2.86 -2.83 2.71
N ALA A 159 -3.87 -3.20 1.92
CA ALA A 159 -5.12 -3.79 2.43
C ALA A 159 -5.44 -5.18 1.84
N ALA A 160 -4.94 -5.48 0.64
CA ALA A 160 -5.35 -6.67 -0.12
C ALA A 160 -5.17 -8.00 0.62
N HIS A 161 -4.21 -8.08 1.54
CA HIS A 161 -3.91 -9.26 2.34
C HIS A 161 -4.96 -9.57 3.43
N TRP A 162 -5.93 -8.69 3.66
CA TRP A 162 -7.02 -8.89 4.62
C TRP A 162 -8.31 -9.44 4.00
N PHE A 163 -8.40 -9.47 2.69
CA PHE A 163 -9.67 -9.72 2.00
C PHE A 163 -10.02 -11.20 1.90
N THR A 164 -11.31 -11.48 1.75
CA THR A 164 -11.86 -12.79 1.45
C THR A 164 -12.08 -12.92 -0.06
N TYR A 165 -11.11 -13.51 -0.77
CA TYR A 165 -11.06 -13.46 -2.24
C TYR A 165 -12.26 -14.12 -2.95
N ASP A 166 -12.85 -15.17 -2.37
CA ASP A 166 -14.06 -15.80 -2.90
C ASP A 166 -15.26 -14.85 -2.93
N ARG A 167 -15.32 -13.87 -2.03
CA ARG A 167 -16.36 -12.83 -2.02
C ARG A 167 -15.93 -11.59 -2.79
N LEU A 168 -14.66 -11.22 -2.66
CA LEU A 168 -14.08 -10.03 -3.27
C LEU A 168 -14.17 -10.07 -4.80
N TRP A 169 -13.59 -11.08 -5.46
CA TRP A 169 -13.49 -11.09 -6.92
C TRP A 169 -14.84 -10.98 -7.63
N PRO A 170 -15.91 -11.68 -7.21
CA PRO A 170 -17.24 -11.47 -7.79
C PRO A 170 -17.76 -10.03 -7.64
N SER A 171 -17.55 -9.39 -6.47
CA SER A 171 -17.93 -7.98 -6.24
C SER A 171 -17.16 -7.04 -7.18
N LEU A 172 -15.84 -7.21 -7.26
CA LEU A 172 -14.97 -6.43 -8.15
C LEU A 172 -15.38 -6.55 -9.62
N SER A 173 -15.65 -7.77 -10.08
CA SER A 173 -16.09 -8.08 -11.43
C SER A 173 -17.43 -7.41 -11.80
N ARG A 174 -18.35 -7.25 -10.84
CA ARG A 174 -19.62 -6.56 -11.07
C ARG A 174 -19.46 -5.04 -11.09
N ALA A 175 -18.52 -4.51 -10.32
CA ALA A 175 -18.26 -3.07 -10.21
C ALA A 175 -17.40 -2.49 -11.36
N ILE A 176 -16.37 -3.22 -11.79
CA ILE A 176 -15.35 -2.73 -12.73
C ILE A 176 -15.93 -2.52 -14.14
N ALA A 177 -15.65 -1.37 -14.74
CA ALA A 177 -16.03 -1.03 -16.11
C ALA A 177 -15.17 -1.82 -17.13
N PRO A 178 -15.68 -2.04 -18.37
CA PRO A 178 -14.87 -2.60 -19.45
C PRO A 178 -13.58 -1.78 -19.67
N GLY A 179 -12.44 -2.47 -19.85
CA GLY A 179 -11.12 -1.84 -19.94
C GLY A 179 -10.58 -1.25 -18.63
N GLY A 180 -11.35 -1.33 -17.54
CA GLY A 180 -10.98 -0.86 -16.21
C GLY A 180 -9.80 -1.62 -15.63
N THR A 181 -9.18 -1.06 -14.60
CA THR A 181 -7.97 -1.61 -13.98
C THR A 181 -8.18 -1.92 -12.52
N LEU A 182 -7.63 -3.04 -12.08
CA LEU A 182 -7.39 -3.34 -10.68
C LEU A 182 -5.89 -3.27 -10.40
N ALA A 183 -5.51 -2.63 -9.30
CA ALA A 183 -4.13 -2.55 -8.82
C ALA A 183 -4.05 -2.75 -7.30
N PHE A 184 -3.42 -3.83 -6.86
CA PHE A 184 -3.13 -4.07 -5.45
C PHE A 184 -1.65 -3.91 -5.21
N TRP A 185 -1.27 -3.21 -4.14
CA TRP A 185 0.12 -3.16 -3.73
C TRP A 185 0.29 -3.26 -2.22
N CYS A 186 1.45 -3.76 -1.81
CA CYS A 186 1.85 -3.78 -0.42
C CYS A 186 3.36 -3.61 -0.27
N TYR A 187 3.77 -3.27 0.94
CA TYR A 187 5.15 -3.31 1.41
C TYR A 187 5.23 -4.13 2.71
N ALA A 188 6.40 -4.67 3.06
CA ALA A 188 6.57 -5.42 4.30
C ALA A 188 7.53 -4.73 5.28
N GLU A 189 8.55 -5.43 5.78
CA GLU A 189 9.55 -4.89 6.69
C GLU A 189 10.42 -3.84 6.00
N PHE A 190 10.81 -2.80 6.75
CA PHE A 190 11.81 -1.86 6.28
C PHE A 190 13.22 -2.46 6.40
N GLY A 191 14.12 -2.00 5.54
CA GLY A 191 15.55 -2.04 5.75
C GLY A 191 16.10 -0.64 6.04
N LEU A 192 17.39 -0.58 6.37
CA LEU A 192 18.12 0.67 6.57
C LEU A 192 19.27 0.72 5.56
N PRO A 193 19.04 1.25 4.33
CA PRO A 193 19.99 1.16 3.22
C PRO A 193 21.29 1.93 3.43
N ASP A 194 21.36 2.81 4.44
CA ASP A 194 22.54 3.61 4.74
C ASP A 194 23.53 2.87 5.67
N PHE A 195 23.18 1.65 6.13
CA PHE A 195 24.03 0.81 6.99
C PHE A 195 24.24 -0.58 6.37
N PRO A 196 25.35 -1.28 6.71
CA PRO A 196 25.57 -2.65 6.26
C PRO A 196 24.42 -3.58 6.69
N THR A 197 23.81 -4.26 5.72
CA THR A 197 22.62 -5.10 5.93
C THR A 197 22.79 -6.11 7.06
N HIS A 198 23.96 -6.75 7.18
CA HIS A 198 24.23 -7.75 8.22
C HIS A 198 24.16 -7.20 9.66
N LEU A 199 24.31 -5.88 9.86
CA LEU A 199 24.21 -5.27 11.20
C LEU A 199 22.75 -5.08 11.62
N THR A 200 21.88 -4.72 10.70
CA THR A 200 20.52 -4.26 11.01
C THR A 200 19.45 -5.29 10.65
N ALA A 201 19.64 -6.06 9.59
CA ALA A 201 18.62 -6.94 9.05
C ALA A 201 18.19 -8.07 10.00
N PRO A 202 19.11 -8.83 10.63
CA PRO A 202 18.73 -9.89 11.56
C PRO A 202 17.95 -9.33 12.75
N LEU A 203 18.34 -8.14 13.24
CA LEU A 203 17.68 -7.48 14.36
C LEU A 203 16.25 -7.06 14.02
N ILE A 204 16.05 -6.44 12.85
CA ILE A 204 14.72 -6.05 12.37
C ILE A 204 13.85 -7.30 12.18
N SER A 205 14.39 -8.34 11.56
CA SER A 205 13.67 -9.60 11.35
C SER A 205 13.30 -10.28 12.68
N ALA A 206 14.22 -10.34 13.64
CA ALA A 206 13.98 -10.88 14.98
C ALA A 206 12.86 -10.13 15.71
N PHE A 207 12.73 -8.83 15.48
CA PHE A 207 11.69 -8.02 16.12
C PHE A 207 10.31 -8.22 15.47
N MET A 208 10.19 -8.10 14.14
CA MET A 208 8.88 -7.94 13.49
C MET A 208 8.51 -9.00 12.45
N THR A 209 9.40 -9.88 12.04
CA THR A 209 9.05 -10.96 11.11
C THR A 209 8.34 -12.09 11.86
N ASP A 210 7.38 -12.72 11.19
CA ASP A 210 6.76 -13.97 11.65
C ASP A 210 7.83 -15.03 11.99
N PRO A 211 7.82 -15.65 13.19
CA PRO A 211 8.76 -16.71 13.57
C PRO A 211 8.91 -17.84 12.56
N GLU A 212 7.85 -18.15 11.80
CA GLU A 212 7.88 -19.17 10.75
C GLU A 212 8.67 -18.76 9.50
N ARG A 213 9.04 -17.47 9.37
CA ARG A 213 9.60 -16.88 8.14
C ARG A 213 10.91 -16.11 8.31
N MET A 214 11.44 -16.05 9.53
CA MET A 214 12.72 -15.42 9.81
C MET A 214 13.89 -16.40 9.65
N GLY A 215 15.07 -15.87 9.32
CA GLY A 215 16.31 -16.64 9.21
C GLY A 215 16.86 -17.08 10.56
N ASN A 216 17.80 -18.03 10.55
CA ASN A 216 18.36 -18.65 11.76
C ASN A 216 19.01 -17.64 12.71
N GLU A 217 19.71 -16.62 12.20
CA GLU A 217 20.34 -15.60 13.04
C GLU A 217 19.30 -14.80 13.84
N ALA A 218 18.18 -14.42 13.21
CA ALA A 218 17.09 -13.74 13.88
C ALA A 218 16.42 -14.62 14.95
N LYS A 219 16.26 -15.93 14.68
CA LYS A 219 15.75 -16.89 15.66
C LYS A 219 16.66 -16.99 16.88
N GLN A 220 17.97 -17.10 16.65
CA GLN A 220 18.96 -17.18 17.73
C GLN A 220 18.91 -15.95 18.63
N MET A 221 18.74 -14.74 18.07
CA MET A 221 18.59 -13.51 18.87
C MET A 221 17.39 -13.55 19.83
N ILE A 222 16.30 -14.20 19.43
CA ILE A 222 15.11 -14.37 20.28
C ILE A 222 15.39 -15.41 21.37
N GLU A 223 15.98 -16.55 21.00
CA GLU A 223 16.36 -17.63 21.93
C GLU A 223 17.35 -17.16 23.00
N ASP A 224 18.31 -16.32 22.62
CA ASP A 224 19.29 -15.71 23.52
C ASP A 224 18.69 -14.59 24.39
N GLY A 225 17.40 -14.26 24.22
CA GLY A 225 16.72 -13.19 24.94
C GLY A 225 17.18 -11.77 24.57
N GLN A 226 17.88 -11.61 23.43
CA GLN A 226 18.37 -10.30 22.99
C GLN A 226 17.22 -9.40 22.51
N ILE A 227 16.17 -10.00 21.92
CA ILE A 227 15.01 -9.33 21.34
C ILE A 227 13.71 -10.05 21.70
N THR A 228 12.68 -9.27 22.02
CA THR A 228 11.30 -9.77 22.09
C THR A 228 10.66 -9.65 20.71
N ASN A 229 10.27 -10.77 20.12
CA ASN A 229 9.57 -10.78 18.83
C ASN A 229 8.11 -10.36 19.00
N VAL A 230 7.73 -9.28 18.32
CA VAL A 230 6.34 -8.86 18.17
C VAL A 230 5.72 -9.44 16.90
N GLY A 231 6.52 -9.95 15.96
CA GLY A 231 6.05 -10.55 14.69
C GLY A 231 5.02 -11.67 14.88
N ALA A 232 5.14 -12.46 15.96
CA ALA A 232 4.18 -13.50 16.34
C ALA A 232 2.75 -12.99 16.61
N TYR A 233 2.57 -11.69 16.82
CA TYR A 233 1.29 -11.05 17.15
C TYR A 233 0.57 -10.47 15.92
N PHE A 234 1.13 -10.65 14.73
CA PHE A 234 0.42 -10.36 13.50
C PHE A 234 -0.70 -11.38 13.22
N GLU A 235 -1.85 -10.90 12.74
CA GLU A 235 -2.98 -11.74 12.37
C GLU A 235 -2.65 -12.52 11.07
N LYS A 236 -2.75 -13.85 11.13
CA LYS A 236 -2.58 -14.78 10.00
C LYS A 236 -3.97 -15.17 9.43
N PRO A 237 -4.08 -15.49 8.12
CA PRO A 237 -3.01 -15.61 7.13
C PRO A 237 -2.56 -14.27 6.52
N GLY A 238 -3.19 -13.15 6.87
CA GLY A 238 -2.94 -11.86 6.22
C GLY A 238 -1.47 -11.43 6.26
N ARG A 239 -0.78 -11.64 7.39
CA ARG A 239 0.66 -11.36 7.47
C ARG A 239 1.49 -12.18 6.49
N THR A 240 1.21 -13.48 6.38
CA THR A 240 1.89 -14.39 5.45
C THR A 240 1.72 -13.92 4.01
N ILE A 241 0.50 -13.54 3.61
CA ILE A 241 0.20 -13.02 2.26
C ILE A 241 0.98 -11.72 1.99
N LEU A 242 1.02 -10.80 2.95
CA LEU A 242 1.73 -9.52 2.85
C LEU A 242 3.24 -9.71 2.68
N GLU A 243 3.86 -10.49 3.57
CA GLU A 243 5.31 -10.69 3.57
C GLU A 243 5.77 -11.60 2.40
N ARG A 244 4.84 -12.27 1.70
CA ARG A 244 5.11 -13.00 0.46
C ARG A 244 4.81 -12.15 -0.78
N GLY A 245 4.55 -10.86 -0.62
CA GLY A 245 4.35 -9.94 -1.73
C GLY A 245 3.09 -10.21 -2.53
N LEU A 246 2.01 -10.59 -1.85
CA LEU A 246 0.70 -10.88 -2.43
C LEU A 246 0.67 -12.09 -3.38
N VAL A 247 1.73 -12.89 -3.53
CA VAL A 247 1.71 -14.06 -4.43
C VAL A 247 0.62 -15.07 -4.10
N ASP A 248 0.17 -15.09 -2.84
CA ASP A 248 -0.91 -15.96 -2.36
C ASP A 248 -2.31 -15.37 -2.60
N VAL A 249 -2.42 -14.12 -3.07
CA VAL A 249 -3.67 -13.56 -3.58
C VAL A 249 -4.03 -14.31 -4.86
N PRO A 250 -5.13 -15.06 -4.96
CA PRO A 250 -5.48 -15.77 -6.18
C PRO A 250 -5.91 -14.78 -7.26
N TRP A 251 -5.58 -15.10 -8.51
CA TRP A 251 -6.24 -14.52 -9.67
C TRP A 251 -7.70 -15.02 -9.76
N PRO A 252 -8.62 -14.27 -10.39
CA PRO A 252 -10.04 -14.64 -10.42
C PRO A 252 -10.30 -16.01 -11.05
N TRP A 253 -9.54 -16.43 -12.06
CA TRP A 253 -9.65 -17.75 -12.70
C TRP A 253 -9.05 -18.91 -11.89
N GLN A 254 -8.34 -18.62 -10.79
CA GLN A 254 -7.81 -19.63 -9.87
C GLN A 254 -8.80 -19.98 -8.76
N LEU A 255 -9.91 -19.25 -8.64
CA LEU A 255 -10.95 -19.56 -7.68
C LEU A 255 -11.72 -20.82 -8.07
N ASN A 256 -12.19 -21.57 -7.07
CA ASN A 256 -13.07 -22.72 -7.27
C ASN A 256 -14.53 -22.28 -7.53
N LYS A 257 -14.72 -21.43 -8.54
CA LYS A 257 -15.99 -20.82 -8.95
C LYS A 257 -16.09 -20.74 -10.47
N LYS A 258 -15.82 -21.86 -11.14
CA LYS A 258 -15.70 -21.93 -12.61
C LYS A 258 -16.98 -21.52 -13.35
N ASP A 259 -18.13 -21.54 -12.68
CA ASP A 259 -19.43 -21.20 -13.26
C ASP A 259 -19.89 -19.76 -12.96
N ASP A 260 -19.06 -18.90 -12.33
CA ASP A 260 -19.41 -17.49 -12.13
C ASP A 260 -18.99 -16.66 -13.36
N PRO A 261 -19.93 -16.25 -14.25
CA PRO A 261 -19.61 -15.51 -15.47
C PRO A 261 -19.01 -14.12 -15.18
N ALA A 262 -19.14 -13.60 -13.95
CA ALA A 262 -18.48 -12.36 -13.56
C ALA A 262 -16.95 -12.50 -13.59
N LEU A 263 -16.41 -13.71 -13.32
CA LEU A 263 -14.96 -13.95 -13.27
C LEU A 263 -14.32 -14.03 -14.67
N GLU A 264 -15.10 -14.24 -15.72
CA GLU A 264 -14.61 -14.27 -17.12
C GLU A 264 -14.28 -12.88 -17.68
N ARG A 265 -14.63 -11.83 -16.95
CA ARG A 265 -14.41 -10.42 -17.34
C ARG A 265 -12.97 -9.97 -17.25
N TRP A 266 -12.06 -10.77 -16.71
CA TRP A 266 -10.67 -10.35 -16.53
C TRP A 266 -9.80 -10.80 -17.72
N ASP A 267 -8.96 -9.90 -18.21
CA ASP A 267 -7.97 -10.20 -19.22
C ASP A 267 -6.71 -10.81 -18.58
N GLN A 268 -6.60 -12.14 -18.65
CA GLN A 268 -5.46 -12.89 -18.13
C GLN A 268 -4.13 -12.44 -18.73
N THR A 269 -4.12 -11.97 -19.98
CA THR A 269 -2.89 -11.56 -20.67
C THR A 269 -2.33 -10.24 -20.15
N SER A 270 -3.19 -9.43 -19.51
CA SER A 270 -2.81 -8.18 -18.86
C SER A 270 -2.27 -8.36 -17.43
N ALA A 271 -2.41 -9.56 -16.86
CA ALA A 271 -2.14 -9.80 -15.45
C ALA A 271 -0.63 -9.73 -15.14
N THR A 272 -0.25 -8.81 -14.25
CA THR A 272 1.15 -8.63 -13.85
C THR A 272 1.31 -8.68 -12.35
N ARG A 273 2.48 -9.19 -11.91
CA ARG A 273 3.00 -9.06 -10.55
C ARG A 273 4.44 -8.62 -10.66
N THR A 274 4.76 -7.53 -9.99
CA THR A 274 6.11 -6.97 -9.97
C THR A 274 6.54 -6.76 -8.53
N MET A 275 7.77 -7.17 -8.24
CA MET A 275 8.38 -6.98 -6.94
C MET A 275 9.56 -6.01 -7.08
N TYR A 276 9.42 -4.86 -6.43
CA TYR A 276 10.49 -3.88 -6.27
C TYR A 276 11.26 -4.24 -5.02
N SER A 277 12.22 -5.15 -5.21
CA SER A 277 13.11 -5.53 -4.14
C SER A 277 14.07 -4.39 -3.83
N VAL A 278 14.37 -4.28 -2.54
CA VAL A 278 15.43 -3.45 -2.00
C VAL A 278 16.43 -4.39 -1.32
N SER A 279 17.52 -3.86 -0.77
CA SER A 279 18.40 -4.62 0.13
C SER A 279 17.63 -5.01 1.41
N SER A 280 16.68 -5.93 1.28
CA SER A 280 15.69 -6.31 2.29
C SER A 280 16.33 -7.25 3.32
N PRO A 281 15.89 -7.17 4.59
CA PRO A 281 16.38 -8.07 5.64
C PRO A 281 15.93 -9.53 5.48
N ASN A 282 14.91 -9.80 4.67
CA ASN A 282 14.45 -11.15 4.38
C ASN A 282 14.92 -11.59 2.97
N PRO A 283 15.88 -12.51 2.86
CA PRO A 283 16.37 -13.00 1.57
C PRO A 283 15.36 -13.92 0.84
N GLU A 284 14.27 -14.34 1.50
CA GLU A 284 13.29 -15.31 0.99
C GLU A 284 11.98 -14.68 0.52
N TRP A 285 12.05 -13.48 -0.09
CA TRP A 285 10.93 -13.07 -0.93
C TRP A 285 10.89 -13.98 -2.16
N PRO A 286 9.72 -14.54 -2.51
CA PRO A 286 9.64 -15.41 -3.67
C PRO A 286 10.17 -14.65 -4.90
N PRO A 287 11.01 -15.27 -5.74
CA PRO A 287 11.45 -14.65 -6.98
C PRO A 287 10.21 -14.46 -7.86
N ILE A 288 9.67 -13.24 -7.88
CA ILE A 288 8.62 -12.87 -8.84
C ILE A 288 9.35 -12.53 -10.14
N ASN A 289 8.95 -13.20 -11.24
CA ASN A 289 9.62 -13.30 -12.54
C ASN A 289 10.08 -11.99 -13.21
N ASN A 290 9.77 -10.82 -12.64
CA ASN A 290 10.17 -9.51 -13.13
C ASN A 290 10.73 -8.65 -11.98
N ALA A 291 11.76 -9.13 -11.27
CA ALA A 291 12.54 -8.27 -10.38
C ALA A 291 13.34 -7.28 -11.25
N SER A 292 12.76 -6.14 -11.62
CA SER A 292 13.54 -5.04 -12.16
C SER A 292 14.44 -4.55 -11.03
N GLN A 293 15.76 -4.58 -11.20
CA GLN A 293 16.65 -3.83 -10.30
C GLN A 293 16.10 -2.41 -10.18
N ALA A 294 15.87 -1.95 -8.95
CA ALA A 294 15.19 -0.71 -8.63
C ALA A 294 16.01 0.52 -9.08
N ALA A 295 16.07 0.77 -10.39
CA ALA A 295 16.62 1.99 -10.96
C ALA A 295 15.69 3.17 -10.61
N GLY A 296 15.82 3.67 -9.38
CA GLY A 296 15.04 4.79 -8.84
C GLY A 296 13.61 4.48 -8.36
N ARG A 297 13.14 3.24 -8.46
CA ARG A 297 11.79 2.81 -8.00
C ARG A 297 11.82 2.37 -6.54
N VAL A 298 12.00 3.34 -5.65
CA VAL A 298 12.17 3.13 -4.21
C VAL A 298 10.97 3.69 -3.44
N MET A 299 10.61 3.02 -2.35
CA MET A 299 9.74 3.56 -1.31
C MET A 299 10.57 3.74 -0.04
N ASP A 300 10.84 5.00 0.33
CA ASP A 300 11.63 5.33 1.51
C ASP A 300 11.02 6.49 2.32
N LEU A 301 11.50 6.61 3.56
CA LEU A 301 11.10 7.64 4.51
C LEU A 301 12.28 7.94 5.43
N VAL A 302 12.62 9.22 5.56
CA VAL A 302 13.63 9.67 6.52
C VAL A 302 12.95 10.05 7.84
N VAL A 303 13.36 9.44 8.95
CA VAL A 303 12.79 9.68 10.29
C VAL A 303 13.88 9.97 11.31
N THR A 304 13.50 10.60 12.42
CA THR A 304 14.30 10.62 13.65
C THR A 304 14.11 9.31 14.43
N TRP A 305 14.91 9.08 15.47
CA TRP A 305 14.71 7.94 16.38
C TRP A 305 13.30 7.90 17.00
N GLU A 306 12.80 9.05 17.46
CA GLU A 306 11.43 9.16 17.96
C GLU A 306 10.41 8.85 16.86
N GLY A 307 10.66 9.32 15.63
CA GLY A 307 9.83 8.99 14.47
C GLY A 307 9.78 7.49 14.17
N LEU A 308 10.90 6.77 14.31
CA LEU A 308 10.94 5.32 14.19
C LEU A 308 10.08 4.65 15.27
N GLU A 309 10.21 5.06 16.53
CA GLU A 309 9.38 4.51 17.62
C GLU A 309 7.89 4.72 17.35
N ARG A 310 7.50 5.91 16.91
CA ARG A 310 6.11 6.22 16.54
C ARG A 310 5.64 5.38 15.35
N TYR A 311 6.45 5.22 14.30
CA TYR A 311 6.14 4.32 13.18
C TYR A 311 5.92 2.88 13.65
N LEU A 312 6.79 2.32 14.49
CA LEU A 312 6.67 0.95 15.00
C LEU A 312 5.38 0.77 15.81
N ARG A 313 4.99 1.76 16.61
CA ARG A 313 3.75 1.76 17.41
C ARG A 313 2.47 1.74 16.59
N THR A 314 2.52 2.09 15.30
CA THR A 314 1.36 1.96 14.41
C THR A 314 1.17 0.54 13.86
N ALA A 315 2.14 -0.38 14.09
CA ALA A 315 2.02 -1.78 13.68
C ALA A 315 0.96 -2.52 14.52
N SER A 316 0.13 -3.32 13.84
CA SER A 316 -0.91 -4.12 14.51
C SER A 316 -0.29 -5.12 15.50
N ALA A 317 0.82 -5.76 15.14
CA ALA A 317 1.59 -6.64 16.02
C ALA A 317 2.02 -5.97 17.32
N VAL A 318 2.58 -4.74 17.26
CA VAL A 318 3.00 -3.99 18.46
C VAL A 318 1.79 -3.65 19.34
N ASN A 319 0.68 -3.20 18.74
CA ASN A 319 -0.55 -2.93 19.48
C ASN A 319 -1.10 -4.20 20.15
N ASN A 320 -1.12 -5.32 19.42
CA ASN A 320 -1.58 -6.59 19.94
C ASN A 320 -0.69 -7.10 21.07
N PHE A 321 0.64 -6.99 20.93
CA PHE A 321 1.60 -7.34 21.97
C PHE A 321 1.37 -6.51 23.23
N LEU A 322 1.38 -5.17 23.13
CA LEU A 322 1.23 -4.29 24.30
C LEU A 322 -0.14 -4.45 24.98
N HIS A 323 -1.18 -4.80 24.21
CA HIS A 323 -2.48 -5.12 24.79
C HIS A 323 -2.48 -6.43 25.58
N GLN A 324 -1.74 -7.44 25.11
CA GLN A 324 -1.60 -8.72 25.81
C GLN A 324 -0.58 -8.65 26.96
N HIS A 325 0.35 -7.70 26.91
CA HIS A 325 1.42 -7.47 27.89
C HIS A 325 1.39 -6.04 28.44
N PRO A 326 0.30 -5.62 29.13
CA PRO A 326 0.12 -4.24 29.57
C PRO A 326 1.20 -3.76 30.56
N ASN A 327 1.90 -4.68 31.22
CA ASN A 327 2.96 -4.39 32.19
C ASN A 327 4.38 -4.50 31.61
N ASP A 328 4.54 -4.73 30.30
CA ASP A 328 5.86 -4.92 29.66
C ASP A 328 6.84 -3.78 30.00
N ALA A 329 6.40 -2.52 29.91
CA ALA A 329 7.23 -1.38 30.30
C ALA A 329 7.68 -1.46 31.76
N ALA A 330 6.76 -1.74 32.70
CA ALA A 330 7.07 -1.80 34.13
C ALA A 330 8.04 -2.93 34.47
N GLN A 331 7.92 -4.08 33.79
CA GLN A 331 8.84 -5.22 33.93
C GLN A 331 10.25 -4.94 33.37
N HIS A 332 10.37 -3.90 32.55
CA HIS A 332 11.60 -3.54 31.85
C HIS A 332 12.06 -2.10 32.16
N GLY A 333 11.92 -1.67 33.41
CA GLY A 333 12.48 -0.38 33.86
C GLY A 333 11.85 0.84 33.18
N GLY A 334 10.57 0.77 32.86
CA GLY A 334 9.82 1.80 32.13
C GLY A 334 9.99 1.75 30.62
N ARG A 335 10.69 0.75 30.07
CA ARG A 335 11.05 0.68 28.66
C ARG A 335 10.36 -0.49 27.99
N ASP A 336 9.27 -0.20 27.27
CA ASP A 336 8.55 -1.24 26.54
C ASP A 336 9.33 -1.86 25.36
N VAL A 337 8.73 -2.87 24.74
CA VAL A 337 9.29 -3.64 23.63
C VAL A 337 9.81 -2.80 22.46
N VAL A 338 9.17 -1.66 22.16
CA VAL A 338 9.59 -0.75 21.09
C VAL A 338 10.85 0.00 21.50
N HIS A 339 10.87 0.56 22.71
CA HIS A 339 12.04 1.23 23.24
C HIS A 339 13.24 0.27 23.26
N ARG A 340 13.04 -0.96 23.77
CA ARG A 340 14.08 -1.99 23.86
C ARG A 340 14.67 -2.34 22.48
N PHE A 341 13.81 -2.53 21.47
CA PHE A 341 14.27 -2.75 20.10
C PHE A 341 15.09 -1.57 19.56
N VAL A 342 14.63 -0.35 19.75
CA VAL A 342 15.33 0.84 19.25
C VAL A 342 16.70 1.04 19.89
N ASP A 343 16.85 0.75 21.19
CA ASP A 343 18.17 0.77 21.84
C ASP A 343 19.13 -0.26 21.24
N ARG A 344 18.65 -1.48 21.01
CA ARG A 344 19.46 -2.53 20.36
C ARG A 344 19.87 -2.13 18.95
N LEU A 345 19.02 -1.39 18.23
CA LEU A 345 19.36 -0.88 16.91
C LEU A 345 20.42 0.23 16.99
N LYS A 346 20.33 1.14 17.96
CA LYS A 346 21.35 2.18 18.24
C LYS A 346 22.72 1.60 18.58
N GLU A 347 22.77 0.45 19.25
CA GLU A 347 24.03 -0.25 19.58
C GLU A 347 24.76 -0.78 18.33
N ARG A 348 24.05 -0.96 17.20
CA ARG A 348 24.59 -1.61 15.99
C ARG A 348 24.97 -0.64 14.87
N ILE A 349 24.74 0.65 15.03
CA ILE A 349 25.01 1.66 14.02
C ILE A 349 25.80 2.85 14.61
N PRO A 350 26.41 3.74 13.80
CA PRO A 350 27.20 4.86 14.31
C PRO A 350 26.45 5.73 15.31
N ARG A 351 27.10 6.11 16.41
CA ARG A 351 26.49 6.85 17.54
C ARG A 351 26.03 8.26 17.18
N ASP A 352 26.61 8.84 16.15
CA ASP A 352 26.29 10.16 15.60
C ASP A 352 25.12 10.13 14.61
N THR A 353 24.47 8.97 14.41
CA THR A 353 23.28 8.85 13.56
C THR A 353 22.10 9.63 14.17
N GLU A 354 21.75 10.76 13.56
CA GLU A 354 20.58 11.56 13.98
C GLU A 354 19.26 11.14 13.31
N LYS A 355 19.36 10.64 12.07
CA LYS A 355 18.22 10.27 11.23
C LYS A 355 18.45 8.93 10.56
N LEU A 356 17.36 8.23 10.30
CA LEU A 356 17.33 6.94 9.64
C LEU A 356 16.55 7.07 8.34
N ARG A 357 17.13 6.62 7.23
CA ARG A 357 16.37 6.34 6.02
C ARG A 357 15.82 4.92 6.14
N LEU A 358 14.50 4.79 6.23
CA LEU A 358 13.80 3.52 6.13
C LEU A 358 13.49 3.28 4.66
N GLN A 359 13.65 2.05 4.20
CA GLN A 359 13.33 1.69 2.82
C GLN A 359 12.57 0.37 2.81
N TRP A 360 11.49 0.30 2.03
CA TRP A 360 10.65 -0.88 1.98
C TRP A 360 10.70 -1.56 0.61
N PRO A 361 10.67 -2.90 0.57
CA PRO A 361 10.31 -3.61 -0.64
C PRO A 361 8.83 -3.38 -0.95
N LEU A 362 8.47 -3.34 -2.23
CA LEU A 362 7.11 -3.12 -2.68
C LEU A 362 6.67 -4.17 -3.69
N SER A 363 5.51 -4.78 -3.48
CA SER A 363 4.87 -5.65 -4.47
C SER A 363 3.69 -4.92 -5.10
N LEU A 364 3.54 -5.05 -6.42
CA LEU A 364 2.46 -4.49 -7.22
C LEU A 364 1.83 -5.60 -8.08
N MET A 365 0.53 -5.81 -7.93
CA MET A 365 -0.29 -6.72 -8.71
C MET A 365 -1.29 -5.90 -9.52
N MET A 366 -1.36 -6.09 -10.84
CA MET A 366 -2.29 -5.35 -11.70
C MET A 366 -2.97 -6.28 -12.72
N ILE A 367 -4.19 -5.92 -13.10
CA ILE A 367 -4.95 -6.62 -14.15
C ILE A 367 -6.02 -5.70 -14.74
N LYS A 368 -6.40 -5.94 -16.00
CA LYS A 368 -7.50 -5.26 -16.69
C LYS A 368 -8.76 -6.12 -16.79
N ALA A 369 -9.90 -5.45 -16.78
CA ALA A 369 -11.15 -5.99 -17.26
C ALA A 369 -11.22 -5.93 -18.80
N ARG A 370 -11.88 -6.90 -19.41
CA ARG A 370 -12.16 -7.01 -20.85
C ARG A 370 -13.18 -5.99 -21.32
#